data_AF-A0A2V8DSS4-F1
#
_entry.id   AF-A0A2V8DSS4-F1
#
_cell.length_a   1.000
_cell.length_b   1.000
_cell.length_c   1.000
_cell.angle_alpha   90.00
_cell.angle_beta   90.00
_cell.angle_gamma   90.00
#
_symmetry.space_group_name_H-M   'P 1'
#
loop_
_entity.id
_entity.type
_entity.pdbx_description
1 polymer ?
#
loop_
_entity_poly.entity_id
_entity_poly.type
_entity_poly.pdbx_seq_one_letter_code
_entity_poly.pdbx_strand_id
1 'polypeptide(L)'
;MERLTIEPRPNWATEVQSQGLVYCYTGDQPYWDESAYYRFSADEVDRLEAATAELQRICLEAGQHIIDRNRFTELAIPVDAVSAIRQSWDAEPPAIYGRFDLAYDGRDIKLLEYNADTPTALLEASVVQWYWLQARFPHADQFNSIHERLVAKWRELKGYLAGPLYFAHA
;
A
#
# COMPACT_ATOMS: atom_id res chain seq x y z
N MET A 1 1.93 -5.48 18.29
CA MET A 1 0.89 -4.58 17.79
C MET A 1 -0.02 -4.35 18.96
N GLU A 2 -0.01 -3.15 19.50
CA GLU A 2 -0.82 -2.78 20.65
C GLU A 2 -1.76 -1.66 20.24
N ARG A 3 -3.06 -1.87 20.41
CA ARG A 3 -4.07 -0.83 20.17
C ARG A 3 -4.19 0.05 21.41
N LEU A 4 -3.98 1.34 21.25
CA LEU A 4 -4.07 2.34 22.31
C LEU A 4 -5.17 3.34 21.96
N THR A 5 -5.98 3.71 22.94
CA THR A 5 -7.01 4.75 22.78
C THR A 5 -6.41 6.12 23.05
N ILE A 6 -6.90 7.14 22.33
CA ILE A 6 -6.49 8.53 22.51
C ILE A 6 -7.65 9.45 22.16
N GLU A 7 -7.74 10.60 22.80
CA GLU A 7 -8.72 11.63 22.42
C GLU A 7 -8.40 12.15 21.01
N PRO A 8 -9.36 12.17 20.06
CA PRO A 8 -9.16 12.78 18.74
C PRO A 8 -8.70 14.24 18.80
N ARG A 9 -7.97 14.73 17.79
CA ARG A 9 -7.58 16.16 17.78
C ARG A 9 -8.82 17.04 17.64
N PRO A 10 -8.85 18.23 18.27
CA PRO A 10 -9.86 19.21 17.94
C PRO A 10 -9.74 19.56 16.45
N ASN A 11 -10.87 19.69 15.75
CA ASN A 11 -10.92 20.02 14.32
C ASN A 11 -10.18 19.03 13.39
N TRP A 12 -9.97 17.78 13.80
CA TRP A 12 -9.23 16.78 13.01
C TRP A 12 -9.75 16.69 11.56
N ALA A 13 -11.06 16.74 11.35
CA ALA A 13 -11.66 16.63 10.02
C ALA A 13 -11.21 17.76 9.09
N THR A 14 -11.15 19.00 9.60
CA THR A 14 -10.65 20.15 8.82
C THR A 14 -9.16 20.01 8.51
N GLU A 15 -8.36 19.53 9.47
CA GLU A 15 -6.93 19.29 9.25
C GLU A 15 -6.70 18.21 8.18
N VAL A 16 -7.40 17.08 8.28
CA VAL A 16 -7.34 15.97 7.33
C VAL A 16 -7.78 16.39 5.93
N GLN A 17 -8.86 17.16 5.81
CA GLN A 17 -9.31 17.73 4.53
C GLN A 17 -8.26 18.66 3.92
N SER A 18 -7.58 19.48 4.73
CA SER A 18 -6.53 20.38 4.25
C SER A 18 -5.29 19.62 3.71
N GLN A 19 -5.13 18.35 4.11
CA GLN A 19 -4.07 17.45 3.63
C GLN A 19 -4.47 16.70 2.35
N GLY A 20 -5.68 16.93 1.84
CA GLY A 20 -6.19 16.35 0.59
C GLY A 20 -7.13 15.16 0.77
N LEU A 21 -7.28 14.62 1.99
CA LEU A 21 -8.24 13.55 2.24
C LEU A 21 -9.64 14.15 2.47
N VAL A 22 -10.36 14.35 1.36
CA VAL A 22 -11.67 15.00 1.35
C VAL A 22 -12.80 14.11 1.87
N TYR A 23 -12.60 12.79 1.86
CA TYR A 23 -13.56 11.80 2.36
C TYR A 23 -13.30 11.50 3.84
N CYS A 24 -13.86 12.32 4.74
CA CYS A 24 -13.65 12.18 6.19
C CYS A 24 -14.72 11.36 6.92
N TYR A 25 -15.86 11.08 6.28
CA TYR A 25 -17.00 10.41 6.90
C TYR A 25 -17.65 9.40 5.94
N THR A 26 -18.05 8.26 6.49
CA THR A 26 -18.90 7.25 5.84
C THR A 26 -20.25 7.25 6.56
N GLY A 27 -21.24 7.97 6.01
CA GLY A 27 -22.47 8.27 6.74
C GLY A 27 -22.17 9.12 7.98
N ASP A 28 -22.63 8.68 9.15
CA ASP A 28 -22.38 9.38 10.42
C ASP A 28 -21.08 8.93 11.12
N GLN A 29 -20.35 7.97 10.54
CA GLN A 29 -19.12 7.43 11.13
C GLN A 29 -17.88 8.09 10.53
N PRO A 30 -16.86 8.44 11.34
CA PRO A 30 -15.57 8.88 10.81
C PRO A 30 -14.97 7.80 9.89
N TYR A 31 -14.56 8.20 8.69
CA TYR A 31 -13.74 7.36 7.81
C TYR A 31 -12.32 7.25 8.35
N TRP A 32 -11.74 8.39 8.74
CA TRP A 32 -10.47 8.47 9.45
C TRP A 32 -10.75 8.54 10.96
N ASP A 33 -10.30 7.54 11.71
CA ASP A 33 -10.54 7.42 13.14
C ASP A 33 -9.26 7.76 13.95
N GLU A 34 -9.28 8.89 14.65
CA GLU A 34 -8.19 9.29 15.56
C GLU A 34 -8.41 8.83 17.00
N SER A 35 -9.49 8.10 17.31
CA SER A 35 -9.79 7.66 18.69
C SER A 35 -8.87 6.54 19.17
N ALA A 36 -8.10 5.94 18.26
CA ALA A 36 -7.10 4.95 18.57
C ALA A 36 -5.96 4.94 17.56
N TYR A 37 -4.85 4.35 17.98
CA TYR A 37 -3.72 4.06 17.11
C TYR A 37 -3.07 2.74 17.51
N TYR A 38 -2.24 2.21 16.62
CA TYR A 38 -1.47 1.01 16.88
C TYR A 38 -0.01 1.35 17.09
N ARG A 39 0.55 0.85 18.19
CA ARG A 39 1.98 0.91 18.48
C ARG A 39 2.62 -0.43 18.14
N PHE A 40 3.79 -0.36 17.52
CA PHE A 40 4.63 -1.51 17.19
C PHE A 40 5.99 -1.35 17.86
N SER A 41 6.62 -2.46 18.25
CA SER A 41 8.05 -2.45 18.55
C SER A 41 8.88 -2.56 17.26
N ALA A 42 10.16 -2.22 17.34
CA ALA A 42 11.09 -2.38 16.21
C ALA A 42 11.11 -3.84 15.70
N ASP A 43 11.19 -4.83 16.60
CA ASP A 43 11.16 -6.25 16.22
C ASP A 43 9.88 -6.67 15.48
N GLU A 44 8.74 -6.01 15.74
CA GLU A 44 7.51 -6.29 14.99
C GLU A 44 7.53 -5.67 13.61
N VAL A 45 8.07 -4.45 13.49
CA VAL A 45 8.30 -3.77 12.22
C VAL A 45 9.24 -4.60 11.34
N ASP A 46 10.39 -5.00 11.85
CA ASP A 46 11.39 -5.78 11.11
C ASP A 46 10.80 -7.11 10.60
N ARG A 47 9.95 -7.77 11.41
CA ARG A 47 9.26 -8.99 10.99
C ARG A 47 8.24 -8.75 9.88
N LEU A 48 7.47 -7.65 9.96
CA LEU A 48 6.51 -7.28 8.92
C LEU A 48 7.21 -6.90 7.61
N GLU A 49 8.33 -6.18 7.67
CA GLU A 49 9.14 -5.86 6.49
C GLU A 49 9.71 -7.11 5.83
N ALA A 50 10.31 -8.01 6.61
CA ALA A 50 10.84 -9.27 6.08
C ALA A 50 9.72 -10.13 5.47
N ALA A 51 8.57 -10.23 6.14
CA ALA A 51 7.43 -10.98 5.64
C ALA A 51 6.88 -10.39 4.32
N THR A 52 6.72 -9.08 4.23
CA THR A 52 6.19 -8.43 3.01
C THR A 52 7.16 -8.52 1.83
N ALA A 53 8.48 -8.45 2.08
CA ALA A 53 9.49 -8.70 1.05
C ALA A 53 9.44 -10.14 0.52
N GLU A 54 9.29 -11.12 1.42
CA GLU A 54 9.19 -12.53 1.05
C GLU A 54 7.87 -12.84 0.33
N LEU A 55 6.76 -12.26 0.78
CA LEU A 55 5.45 -12.39 0.11
C LEU A 55 5.50 -11.83 -1.32
N GLN A 56 6.14 -10.67 -1.53
CA GLN A 56 6.34 -10.14 -2.87
C GLN A 56 7.12 -11.10 -3.77
N ARG A 57 8.22 -11.68 -3.26
CA ARG A 57 8.99 -12.69 -4.00
C ARG A 57 8.13 -13.90 -4.38
N ILE A 58 7.37 -14.45 -3.44
CA ILE A 58 6.49 -15.60 -3.66
C ILE A 58 5.37 -15.25 -4.66
N CYS A 59 4.80 -14.05 -4.61
CA CYS A 59 3.78 -13.60 -5.56
C CYS A 59 4.33 -13.53 -6.99
N LEU A 60 5.56 -13.07 -7.18
CA LEU A 60 6.23 -13.06 -8.49
C LEU A 60 6.47 -14.49 -9.00
N GLU A 61 6.93 -15.40 -8.14
CA GLU A 61 7.10 -16.81 -8.50
C GLU A 61 5.77 -17.49 -8.86
N ALA A 62 4.69 -17.16 -8.16
CA ALA A 62 3.36 -17.65 -8.49
C ALA A 62 2.91 -17.13 -9.87
N GLY A 63 3.16 -15.86 -10.18
CA GLY A 63 2.93 -15.27 -11.50
C GLY A 63 3.68 -16.01 -12.61
N GLN A 64 4.99 -16.24 -12.42
CA GLN A 64 5.79 -17.02 -13.36
C GLN A 64 5.25 -18.44 -13.53
N HIS A 65 4.87 -19.09 -12.44
CA HIS A 65 4.30 -20.44 -12.47
C HIS A 65 3.00 -20.51 -13.30
N ILE A 66 2.13 -19.51 -13.19
CA ILE A 66 0.91 -19.40 -14.00
C ILE A 66 1.26 -19.33 -15.49
N ILE A 67 2.26 -18.53 -15.84
CA ILE A 67 2.73 -18.31 -17.21
C ILE A 67 3.34 -19.58 -17.80
N ASP A 68 4.24 -20.23 -17.07
CA ASP A 68 4.95 -21.45 -17.49
C ASP A 68 3.99 -22.63 -17.70
N ARG A 69 2.97 -22.72 -16.83
CA ARG A 69 1.98 -23.81 -16.87
C ARG A 69 0.73 -23.47 -17.68
N ASN A 70 0.69 -22.29 -18.30
CA ASN A 70 -0.43 -21.80 -19.10
C ASN A 70 -1.79 -21.86 -18.34
N ARG A 71 -1.79 -21.47 -17.06
CA ARG A 71 -2.96 -21.60 -16.14
C ARG A 71 -3.93 -20.41 -16.20
N PHE A 72 -3.88 -19.58 -17.24
CA PHE A 72 -4.69 -18.37 -17.38
C PHE A 72 -6.20 -18.62 -17.24
N THR A 73 -6.70 -19.72 -17.81
CA THR A 73 -8.12 -20.08 -17.75
C THR A 73 -8.61 -20.30 -16.32
N GLU A 74 -7.77 -20.81 -15.43
CA GLU A 74 -8.11 -21.02 -14.01
C GLU A 74 -8.33 -19.69 -13.27
N LEU A 75 -7.75 -18.61 -13.78
CA LEU A 75 -7.88 -17.24 -13.26
C LEU A 75 -8.97 -16.46 -13.98
N ALA A 76 -9.79 -17.12 -14.81
CA ALA A 76 -10.79 -16.51 -15.68
C ALA A 76 -10.22 -15.43 -16.62
N ILE A 77 -8.95 -15.53 -17.00
CA ILE A 77 -8.30 -14.60 -17.94
C ILE A 77 -8.75 -14.95 -19.37
N PRO A 78 -9.26 -13.97 -20.14
CA PRO A 78 -9.62 -14.17 -21.55
C PRO A 78 -8.41 -14.57 -22.42
N VAL A 79 -8.62 -15.48 -23.38
CA VAL A 79 -7.55 -16.00 -24.26
C VAL A 79 -6.86 -14.90 -25.07
N ASP A 80 -7.60 -13.90 -25.50
CA ASP A 80 -7.12 -12.73 -26.24
C ASP A 80 -6.18 -11.84 -25.40
N ALA A 81 -6.30 -11.85 -24.07
CA ALA A 81 -5.40 -11.12 -23.18
C ALA A 81 -4.06 -11.84 -22.92
N VAL A 82 -3.98 -13.15 -23.12
CA VAL A 82 -2.82 -13.98 -22.75
C VAL A 82 -1.53 -13.51 -23.42
N SER A 83 -1.59 -13.16 -24.71
CA SER A 83 -0.42 -12.69 -25.45
C SER A 83 0.13 -11.39 -24.88
N ALA A 84 -0.76 -10.45 -24.52
CA ALA A 84 -0.37 -9.17 -23.92
C ALA A 84 0.19 -9.34 -22.51
N ILE A 85 -0.37 -10.26 -21.70
CA ILE A 85 0.15 -10.56 -20.37
C ILE A 85 1.57 -11.12 -20.45
N ARG A 86 1.82 -12.10 -21.32
CA ARG A 86 3.16 -12.67 -21.52
C ARG A 86 4.16 -11.60 -21.96
N GLN A 87 3.78 -10.78 -22.94
CA GLN A 87 4.62 -9.68 -23.41
C GLN A 87 4.94 -8.68 -22.29
N SER A 88 3.94 -8.29 -21.49
CA SER A 88 4.14 -7.39 -20.35
C SER A 88 5.06 -8.01 -19.30
N TRP A 89 4.84 -9.29 -18.97
CA TRP A 89 5.67 -10.00 -18.01
C TRP A 89 7.15 -10.06 -18.44
N ASP A 90 7.41 -10.43 -19.69
CA ASP A 90 8.78 -10.53 -20.23
C ASP A 90 9.47 -9.16 -20.38
N ALA A 91 8.68 -8.11 -20.62
CA ALA A 91 9.20 -6.74 -20.75
C ALA A 91 9.49 -6.07 -19.39
N GLU A 92 8.97 -6.64 -18.29
CA GLU A 92 9.06 -6.11 -16.93
C GLU A 92 8.89 -4.58 -16.85
N PRO A 93 7.77 -4.02 -17.34
CA PRO A 93 7.54 -2.59 -17.22
C PRO A 93 7.52 -2.20 -15.74
N PRO A 94 7.97 -0.99 -15.38
CA PRO A 94 8.13 -0.66 -13.98
C PRO A 94 6.80 -0.62 -13.22
N ALA A 95 6.68 -1.44 -12.17
CA ALA A 95 5.64 -1.32 -11.17
C ALA A 95 5.98 -0.23 -10.14
N ILE A 96 4.97 0.47 -9.63
CA ILE A 96 5.14 1.57 -8.67
C ILE A 96 4.96 1.09 -7.24
N TYR A 97 3.81 0.51 -6.92
CA TYR A 97 3.47 0.03 -5.58
C TYR A 97 2.32 -0.99 -5.63
N GLY A 98 2.16 -1.74 -4.55
CA GLY A 98 1.03 -2.63 -4.28
C GLY A 98 0.75 -2.66 -2.77
N ARG A 99 -0.40 -3.20 -2.37
CA ARG A 99 -0.79 -3.29 -0.95
C ARG A 99 -1.11 -4.73 -0.55
N PHE A 100 -0.40 -5.24 0.45
CA PHE A 100 -0.78 -6.49 1.11
C PHE A 100 -1.78 -6.22 2.23
N ASP A 101 -2.80 -7.07 2.29
CA ASP A 101 -3.74 -7.11 3.40
C ASP A 101 -3.33 -8.30 4.27
N LEU A 102 -2.90 -8.01 5.50
CA LEU A 102 -2.34 -8.99 6.42
C LEU A 102 -3.22 -9.10 7.67
N ALA A 103 -3.44 -10.34 8.13
CA ALA A 103 -3.84 -10.59 9.51
C ALA A 103 -2.59 -10.75 10.37
N TYR A 104 -2.50 -9.97 11.45
CA TYR A 104 -1.37 -9.98 12.38
C TYR A 104 -1.86 -9.86 13.82
N ASP A 105 -1.51 -10.84 14.66
CA ASP A 105 -1.91 -10.89 16.07
C ASP A 105 -0.78 -10.47 17.04
N GLY A 106 0.33 -9.95 16.52
CA GLY A 106 1.56 -9.70 17.28
C GLY A 106 2.59 -10.84 17.21
N ARG A 107 2.20 -12.00 16.69
CA ARG A 107 3.05 -13.20 16.61
C ARG A 107 3.07 -13.75 15.19
N ASP A 108 1.91 -14.13 14.68
CA ASP A 108 1.72 -14.78 13.39
C ASP A 108 1.25 -13.78 12.33
N ILE A 109 1.84 -13.87 11.14
CA ILE A 109 1.47 -13.05 9.97
C ILE A 109 0.81 -13.97 8.95
N LYS A 110 -0.37 -13.59 8.47
CA LYS A 110 -1.09 -14.30 7.39
C LYS A 110 -1.47 -13.33 6.29
N LEU A 111 -1.12 -13.69 5.05
CA LEU A 111 -1.60 -12.98 3.86
C LEU A 111 -3.08 -13.30 3.65
N LEU A 112 -3.90 -12.25 3.55
CA LEU A 112 -5.30 -12.35 3.15
C LEU A 112 -5.43 -12.12 1.65
N GLU A 113 -4.87 -11.01 1.15
CA GLU A 113 -4.86 -10.68 -0.27
C GLU A 113 -3.70 -9.76 -0.66
N TYR A 114 -3.39 -9.72 -1.95
CA TYR A 114 -2.46 -8.78 -2.53
C TYR A 114 -3.15 -7.89 -3.58
N ASN A 115 -3.38 -6.63 -3.21
CA ASN A 115 -3.91 -5.59 -4.08
C ASN A 115 -2.79 -4.95 -4.90
N ALA A 116 -2.39 -5.63 -5.98
CA ALA A 116 -1.28 -5.20 -6.84
C ALA A 116 -1.69 -4.24 -7.98
N ASP A 117 -2.98 -4.16 -8.31
CA ASP A 117 -3.49 -3.40 -9.47
C ASP A 117 -4.07 -2.03 -9.06
N THR A 118 -4.97 -2.01 -8.07
CA THR A 118 -5.64 -0.79 -7.58
C THR A 118 -5.55 -0.63 -6.06
N PRO A 119 -4.33 -0.62 -5.48
CA PRO A 119 -4.15 -0.39 -4.04
C PRO A 119 -4.73 0.97 -3.60
N THR A 120 -5.64 0.95 -2.63
CA THR A 120 -6.18 2.16 -1.97
C THR A 120 -5.41 2.49 -0.69
N ALA A 121 -5.75 3.63 -0.06
CA ALA A 121 -5.19 4.13 1.21
C ALA A 121 -3.78 4.77 1.13
N LEU A 122 -3.30 5.12 -0.07
CA LEU A 122 -1.96 5.68 -0.25
C LEU A 122 -1.82 7.06 0.43
N LEU A 123 -2.79 7.95 0.27
CA LEU A 123 -2.76 9.29 0.86
C LEU A 123 -2.84 9.22 2.39
N GLU A 124 -3.71 8.36 2.89
CA GLU A 124 -3.94 8.11 4.30
C GLU A 124 -2.65 7.65 4.98
N ALA A 125 -2.03 6.59 4.45
CA ALA A 125 -0.86 5.97 5.07
C ALA A 125 0.44 6.78 4.91
N SER A 126 0.57 7.58 3.84
CA SER A 126 1.81 8.31 3.53
C SER A 126 1.82 9.76 4.00
N VAL A 127 0.66 10.44 4.05
CA VAL A 127 0.57 11.86 4.36
C VAL A 127 -0.23 12.08 5.64
N VAL A 128 -1.48 11.62 5.67
CA VAL A 128 -2.39 11.94 6.79
C VAL A 128 -1.89 11.36 8.11
N GLN A 129 -1.49 10.09 8.08
CA GLN A 129 -0.89 9.41 9.23
C GLN A 129 0.36 10.12 9.74
N TRP A 130 1.23 10.59 8.83
CA TRP A 130 2.46 11.29 9.21
C TRP A 130 2.19 12.61 9.93
N TYR A 131 1.29 13.44 9.38
CA TYR A 131 0.91 14.70 10.04
C TYR A 131 0.23 14.48 11.39
N TRP A 132 -0.60 13.43 11.52
CA TRP A 132 -1.16 13.04 12.82
C TRP A 132 -0.07 12.62 13.82
N LEU A 133 0.88 11.78 13.38
CA LEU A 133 2.00 11.33 14.20
C LEU A 133 2.82 12.52 14.68
N GLN A 134 3.22 13.43 13.78
CA GLN A 134 4.03 14.60 14.13
C GLN A 134 3.32 15.54 15.11
N ALA A 135 1.99 15.68 15.01
CA ALA A 135 1.21 16.48 15.94
C ALA A 135 1.09 15.85 17.34
N ARG A 136 1.02 14.51 17.43
CA ARG A 136 0.81 13.79 18.70
C ARG A 136 2.09 13.34 19.38
N PHE A 137 3.07 12.94 18.58
CA PHE A 137 4.29 12.27 19.00
C PHE A 137 5.48 12.74 18.13
N PRO A 138 5.91 14.01 18.25
CA PRO A 138 6.95 14.60 17.37
C PRO A 138 8.33 13.94 17.46
N HIS A 139 8.55 13.06 18.44
CA HIS A 139 9.78 12.30 18.63
C HIS A 139 9.63 10.81 18.30
N ALA A 140 8.45 10.39 17.85
CA ALA A 140 8.20 9.04 17.38
C ALA A 140 8.35 8.96 15.86
N ASP A 141 8.46 7.73 15.37
CA ASP A 141 8.51 7.42 13.95
C ASP A 141 7.28 6.60 13.54
N GLN A 142 7.00 6.55 12.23
CA GLN A 142 6.00 5.66 11.66
C GLN A 142 6.66 4.41 11.08
N PHE A 143 5.91 3.33 11.06
CA PHE A 143 6.35 2.05 10.48
C PHE A 143 6.75 2.15 9.00
N ASN A 144 6.09 3.00 8.22
CA ASN A 144 6.23 2.99 6.76
C ASN A 144 7.07 4.17 6.23
N SER A 145 7.73 3.95 5.10
CA SER A 145 8.46 4.97 4.35
C SER A 145 7.83 5.22 2.97
N ILE A 146 6.50 5.20 2.88
CA ILE A 146 5.78 5.20 1.60
C ILE A 146 6.09 6.45 0.80
N HIS A 147 6.06 7.62 1.43
CA HIS A 147 6.30 8.89 0.73
C HIS A 147 7.71 8.93 0.12
N GLU A 148 8.72 8.64 0.93
CA GLU A 148 10.13 8.66 0.53
C GLU A 148 10.40 7.65 -0.59
N ARG A 149 9.87 6.43 -0.45
CA ARG A 149 10.02 5.37 -1.46
C ARG A 149 9.28 5.69 -2.75
N LEU A 150 8.10 6.29 -2.69
CA LEU A 150 7.36 6.69 -3.88
C LEU A 150 8.11 7.78 -4.66
N VAL A 151 8.65 8.79 -3.95
CA VAL A 151 9.48 9.83 -4.59
C VAL A 151 10.75 9.23 -5.18
N ALA A 152 11.44 8.33 -4.45
CA ALA A 152 12.61 7.64 -4.97
C ALA A 152 12.28 6.82 -6.22
N LYS A 153 11.17 6.07 -6.20
CA LYS A 153 10.71 5.27 -7.33
C LYS A 153 10.46 6.15 -8.55
N TRP A 154 9.74 7.26 -8.41
CA TRP A 154 9.51 8.19 -9.54
C TRP A 154 10.80 8.76 -10.13
N ARG A 155 11.85 8.97 -9.33
CA ARG A 155 13.16 9.39 -9.85
C ARG A 155 13.81 8.29 -10.69
N GLU A 156 13.72 7.03 -10.25
CA GLU A 156 14.18 5.87 -11.03
C GLU A 156 13.41 5.74 -12.35
N LEU A 157 12.09 5.95 -12.31
CA LEU A 157 11.22 5.82 -13.48
C LEU A 157 11.45 6.88 -14.55
N LYS A 158 12.17 7.97 -14.24
CA LYS A 158 12.43 9.04 -15.20
C LYS A 158 13.05 8.54 -16.51
N GLY A 159 13.90 7.52 -16.46
CA GLY A 159 14.52 6.92 -17.66
C GLY A 159 13.55 6.13 -18.55
N TYR A 160 12.41 5.71 -17.99
CA TYR A 160 11.37 4.96 -18.69
C TYR A 160 10.30 5.86 -19.32
N LEU A 161 10.30 7.16 -18.99
CA LEU A 161 9.30 8.10 -19.49
C LEU A 161 9.78 8.73 -20.81
N ALA A 162 9.16 8.35 -21.93
CA ALA A 162 9.44 8.89 -23.25
C ALA A 162 8.63 10.15 -23.61
N GLY A 163 7.69 10.55 -22.75
CA GLY A 163 6.76 11.65 -22.98
C GLY A 163 6.06 12.10 -21.70
N PRO A 164 5.00 12.92 -21.80
CA PRO A 164 4.21 13.33 -20.65
C PRO A 164 3.63 12.12 -19.91
N LEU A 165 3.61 12.19 -18.58
CA LEU A 165 2.94 11.22 -17.74
C LEU A 165 1.47 11.63 -17.60
N TYR A 166 0.55 10.73 -17.94
CA TYR A 166 -0.89 10.95 -17.82
C TYR A 166 -1.42 10.15 -16.62
N PHE A 167 -2.03 10.84 -15.67
CA PHE A 167 -2.83 10.22 -14.60
C PHE A 167 -4.28 10.16 -15.08
N ALA A 168 -4.80 8.95 -15.27
CA ALA A 168 -6.17 8.72 -15.71
C ALA A 168 -7.02 8.20 -14.54
N HIS A 169 -8.27 8.66 -14.45
CA HIS A 169 -9.31 8.04 -13.63
C HIS A 169 -10.28 7.28 -14.54
N ALA A 170 -10.89 6.22 -14.02
CA ALA A 170 -12.00 5.54 -14.69
C ALA A 170 -13.27 6.38 -14.68
#